data_AF-A0A5C7GM73-F1
#
_entry.id   AF-A0A5C7GM73-F1
#
_cell.length_a   1.000
_cell.length_b   1.000
_cell.length_c   1.000
_cell.angle_alpha   90.00
_cell.angle_beta   90.00
_cell.angle_gamma   90.00
#
_symmetry.space_group_name_H-M   'P 1'
#
loop_
_entity.id
_entity.type
_entity.pdbx_description
1 polymer ?
#
loop_
_entity_poly.entity_id
_entity_poly.type
_entity_poly.pdbx_seq_one_letter_code
_entity_poly.pdbx_strand_id
1 'polypeptide(L)'
;MEQDKNKGYFKAKEKVRHIKMFYYHLVLFIVVLILLSINFLYLDENNPYSEFFILFNSIIIVVWTVVIILHGRWALKGKSIFKKGWEDQKMKEYLEKEEEETTLWE
;
A
#
# COMPACT_ATOMS: atom_id res chain seq x y z
N MET A 1 20.64 -24.22 11.45
CA MET A 1 19.27 -24.12 10.90
C MET A 1 18.51 -22.90 11.46
N GLU A 2 18.69 -22.53 12.74
CA GLU A 2 18.12 -21.31 13.36
C GLU A 2 18.42 -19.98 12.61
N GLN A 3 19.66 -19.79 12.14
CA GLN A 3 20.08 -18.52 11.52
C GLN A 3 19.45 -18.26 10.15
N ASP A 4 19.10 -19.29 9.38
CA ASP A 4 18.44 -19.14 8.08
C ASP A 4 16.95 -18.83 8.21
N LYS A 5 16.27 -19.45 9.19
CA LYS A 5 14.88 -19.11 9.55
C LYS A 5 14.76 -17.63 9.93
N ASN A 6 15.73 -17.11 10.70
CA ASN A 6 15.74 -15.71 11.11
C ASN A 6 15.94 -14.75 9.91
N LYS A 7 16.86 -15.04 8.98
CA LYS A 7 17.07 -14.24 7.76
C LYS A 7 15.83 -14.18 6.87
N GLY A 8 15.11 -15.29 6.71
CA GLY A 8 13.86 -15.34 5.96
C GLY A 8 12.76 -14.48 6.59
N TYR A 9 12.60 -14.59 7.92
CA TYR A 9 11.65 -13.81 8.71
C TYR A 9 11.92 -12.29 8.60
N PHE A 10 13.18 -11.86 8.73
CA PHE A 10 13.55 -10.44 8.61
C PHE A 10 13.22 -9.88 7.22
N LYS A 11 13.53 -10.61 6.13
CA LYS A 11 13.19 -10.20 4.76
C LYS A 11 11.68 -10.10 4.53
N ALA A 12 10.91 -11.04 5.08
CA ALA A 12 9.45 -11.00 4.98
C ALA A 12 8.85 -9.83 5.77
N LYS A 13 9.34 -9.60 7.00
CA LYS A 13 8.92 -8.49 7.86
C LYS A 13 9.21 -7.13 7.21
N GLU A 14 10.35 -6.98 6.58
CA GLU A 14 10.74 -5.75 5.89
C GLU A 14 9.81 -5.47 4.69
N LYS A 15 9.50 -6.48 3.88
CA LYS A 15 8.51 -6.37 2.79
C LYS A 15 7.14 -5.93 3.29
N VAL A 16 6.63 -6.53 4.37
CA VAL A 16 5.34 -6.15 4.97
C VAL A 16 5.38 -4.70 5.47
N ARG A 17 6.51 -4.25 6.04
CA ARG A 17 6.68 -2.87 6.51
C ARG A 17 6.56 -1.86 5.35
N HIS A 18 7.18 -2.13 4.21
CA HIS A 18 7.08 -1.27 3.03
C HIS A 18 5.65 -1.19 2.48
N ILE A 19 4.95 -2.34 2.42
CA ILE A 19 3.56 -2.38 1.98
C ILE A 19 2.65 -1.59 2.93
N LYS A 20 2.81 -1.76 4.26
CA LYS A 20 2.05 -1.00 5.26
C LYS A 20 2.27 0.51 5.11
N MET A 21 3.52 0.95 4.92
CA MET A 21 3.81 2.38 4.68
C MET A 21 3.10 2.89 3.42
N PHE A 22 3.09 2.14 2.33
CA PHE A 22 2.34 2.52 1.13
C PHE A 22 0.83 2.67 1.40
N TYR A 23 0.23 1.75 2.14
CA TYR A 23 -1.19 1.86 2.51
C TYR A 23 -1.49 3.12 3.33
N TYR A 24 -0.62 3.50 4.28
CA TYR A 24 -0.80 4.77 5.01
C TYR A 24 -0.78 5.98 4.07
N HIS A 25 0.13 6.02 3.10
CA HIS A 25 0.18 7.12 2.11
C HIS A 25 -1.07 7.13 1.22
N LEU A 26 -1.56 5.95 0.81
CA LEU A 26 -2.76 5.82 -0.02
C LEU A 26 -4.02 6.27 0.75
N VAL A 27 -4.15 5.89 2.02
CA VAL A 27 -5.24 6.36 2.89
C VAL A 27 -5.17 7.87 3.08
N LEU A 28 -3.99 8.42 3.40
CA LEU A 28 -3.80 9.86 3.54
C LEU A 28 -4.21 10.61 2.27
N PHE A 29 -3.82 10.10 1.10
CA PHE A 29 -4.20 10.68 -0.19
C PHE A 29 -5.72 10.69 -0.42
N ILE A 30 -6.42 9.60 -0.08
CA ILE A 30 -7.89 9.55 -0.17
C ILE A 30 -8.51 10.61 0.76
N VAL A 31 -8.00 10.76 1.99
CA VAL A 31 -8.48 11.80 2.91
C VAL A 31 -8.25 13.20 2.35
N VAL A 32 -7.07 13.47 1.79
CA VAL A 32 -6.75 14.76 1.15
C VAL A 32 -7.68 15.01 -0.04
N LEU A 33 -7.96 14.00 -0.87
CA LEU A 33 -8.90 14.12 -1.98
C LEU A 33 -10.32 14.49 -1.51
N ILE A 34 -10.80 13.86 -0.43
CA ILE A 34 -12.12 14.18 0.14
C ILE A 34 -12.14 15.62 0.66
N LEU A 35 -11.10 16.03 1.39
CA LEU A 35 -10.98 17.41 1.87
C LEU A 35 -10.95 18.43 0.73
N LEU A 36 -10.24 18.13 -0.36
CA LEU A 36 -10.20 18.96 -1.56
C LEU A 36 -11.57 19.04 -2.25
N SER A 37 -12.27 17.91 -2.37
CA SER A 37 -13.61 17.85 -2.95
C SER A 37 -14.63 18.66 -2.15
N ILE A 38 -14.52 18.65 -0.82
CA ILE A 38 -15.35 19.47 0.05
C ILE A 38 -15.03 20.95 -0.18
N ASN A 39 -13.76 21.33 -0.27
CA ASN A 39 -13.36 22.71 -0.54
C ASN A 39 -13.93 23.22 -1.88
N PHE A 40 -13.95 22.37 -2.91
CA PHE A 40 -14.57 22.68 -4.21
C PHE A 40 -16.08 22.94 -4.14
N LEU A 41 -16.81 22.23 -3.28
CA LEU A 41 -18.26 22.42 -3.10
C LEU A 41 -18.61 23.72 -2.36
N TYR A 42 -17.70 24.24 -1.53
CA TYR A 42 -17.89 25.48 -0.76
C TYR A 42 -17.21 26.70 -1.38
N LEU A 43 -16.60 26.55 -2.56
CA LEU A 43 -16.02 27.67 -3.31
C LEU A 43 -17.15 28.54 -3.87
N ASP A 44 -17.33 29.71 -3.26
CA ASP A 44 -18.31 30.73 -3.68
C ASP A 44 -17.93 31.28 -5.07
N GLU A 45 -18.90 31.27 -6.00
CA GLU A 45 -18.75 31.75 -7.38
C GLU A 45 -18.37 33.24 -7.43
N ASN A 46 -18.60 33.99 -6.35
CA ASN A 46 -18.25 35.42 -6.25
C ASN A 46 -16.80 35.69 -5.84
N ASN A 47 -15.99 34.64 -5.61
CA ASN A 47 -14.58 34.83 -5.22
C ASN A 47 -13.69 35.05 -6.47
N PRO A 48 -12.99 36.20 -6.59
CA PRO A 48 -12.11 36.49 -7.73
C PRO A 48 -10.88 35.56 -7.82
N TYR A 49 -10.59 34.79 -6.76
CA TYR A 49 -9.49 33.82 -6.72
C TYR A 49 -9.94 32.38 -6.94
N SER A 50 -11.23 32.13 -7.14
CA SER A 50 -11.81 30.79 -7.31
C SER A 50 -11.11 29.98 -8.42
N GLU A 51 -10.91 30.58 -9.59
CA GLU A 51 -10.23 29.94 -10.72
C GLU A 51 -8.78 29.52 -10.39
N PHE A 52 -8.05 30.36 -9.66
CA PHE A 52 -6.68 30.05 -9.22
C PHE A 52 -6.67 28.83 -8.29
N PHE A 53 -7.57 28.77 -7.32
CA PHE A 53 -7.68 27.64 -6.42
C PHE A 53 -8.10 26.36 -7.16
N ILE A 54 -9.02 26.45 -8.12
CA ILE A 54 -9.44 25.30 -8.94
C ILE A 54 -8.27 24.75 -9.75
N LEU A 55 -7.51 25.61 -10.42
CA LEU A 55 -6.34 25.21 -11.21
C LEU A 55 -5.27 24.59 -10.32
N PHE A 56 -4.96 25.22 -9.18
CA PHE A 56 -3.97 24.74 -8.22
C PHE A 56 -4.33 23.38 -7.64
N ASN A 57 -5.58 23.19 -7.21
CA ASN A 57 -6.08 21.92 -6.72
C ASN A 57 -6.02 20.83 -7.80
N SER A 58 -6.39 21.16 -9.03
CA SER A 58 -6.32 20.22 -10.16
C SER A 58 -4.90 19.73 -10.43
N ILE A 59 -3.92 20.65 -10.43
CA ILE A 59 -2.49 20.30 -10.62
C ILE A 59 -2.00 19.41 -9.49
N ILE A 60 -2.33 19.74 -8.23
CA ILE A 60 -1.97 18.92 -7.06
C ILE A 60 -2.52 17.52 -7.21
N ILE A 61 -3.80 17.36 -7.53
CA ILE A 61 -4.43 16.04 -7.69
C ILE A 61 -3.72 15.23 -8.77
N VAL A 62 -3.42 15.84 -9.93
CA VAL A 62 -2.76 15.15 -11.05
C VAL A 62 -1.35 14.69 -10.65
N VAL A 63 -0.55 15.57 -10.06
CA VAL A 63 0.83 15.25 -9.62
C VAL A 63 0.80 14.13 -8.58
N TRP A 64 -0.05 14.24 -7.57
CA TRP A 64 -0.16 13.23 -6.52
C TRP A 64 -0.68 11.89 -7.04
N THR A 65 -1.59 11.90 -8.02
CA THR A 65 -2.08 10.68 -8.68
C THR A 65 -0.93 9.95 -9.39
N VAL A 66 -0.08 10.68 -10.12
CA VAL A 66 1.09 10.10 -10.80
C VAL A 66 2.09 9.53 -9.78
N VAL A 67 2.38 10.26 -8.70
CA VAL A 67 3.28 9.81 -7.63
C VAL A 67 2.78 8.52 -7.00
N ILE A 68 1.49 8.40 -6.69
CA ILE A 68 0.92 7.18 -6.12
C ILE A 68 0.94 6.01 -7.10
N ILE A 69 0.67 6.23 -8.38
CA ILE A 69 0.73 5.16 -9.39
C ILE A 69 2.17 4.60 -9.48
N LEU A 70 3.17 5.48 -9.48
CA LEU A 70 4.58 5.07 -9.50
C LEU A 70 4.97 4.35 -8.19
N HIS A 71 4.56 4.88 -7.05
CA HIS A 71 4.84 4.27 -5.74
C HIS A 71 4.15 2.92 -5.57
N GLY A 72 2.91 2.80 -6.05
CA GLY A 72 2.15 1.55 -6.10
C GLY A 72 2.84 0.51 -6.97
N ARG A 73 3.26 0.88 -8.19
CA ARG A 73 4.06 -0.03 -9.05
C ARG A 73 5.33 -0.53 -8.36
N TRP A 74 5.98 0.30 -7.54
CA TRP A 74 7.17 -0.11 -6.80
C TRP A 74 6.86 -0.97 -5.56
N ALA A 75 5.82 -0.62 -4.80
CA ALA A 75 5.37 -1.38 -3.64
C ALA A 75 4.80 -2.77 -4.04
N LEU A 76 4.16 -2.86 -5.20
CA LEU A 76 3.55 -4.07 -5.75
C LEU A 76 4.50 -4.89 -6.64
N LYS A 77 5.74 -4.41 -6.88
CA LYS A 77 6.74 -5.05 -7.76
C LYS A 77 7.17 -6.48 -7.37
N GLY A 78 6.60 -7.05 -6.31
CA GLY A 78 6.82 -8.43 -5.87
C GLY A 78 5.58 -9.19 -5.42
N LYS A 79 4.38 -8.59 -5.45
CA LYS A 79 3.12 -9.31 -5.22
C LYS A 79 2.27 -9.17 -6.48
N SER A 80 2.18 -10.25 -7.25
CA SER A 80 1.11 -10.38 -8.22
C SER A 80 -0.20 -10.25 -7.44
N ILE A 81 -0.89 -9.12 -7.64
CA ILE A 81 -2.16 -8.75 -7.01
C ILE A 81 -3.26 -9.79 -7.28
N PHE A 82 -2.98 -10.79 -8.12
CA PHE A 82 -3.95 -11.65 -8.78
C PHE A 82 -3.83 -13.14 -8.49
N LYS A 83 -2.92 -13.60 -7.60
CA LYS A 83 -2.86 -15.02 -7.22
C LYS A 83 -3.24 -15.22 -5.75
N LYS A 84 -4.53 -15.07 -5.43
CA LYS A 84 -5.11 -15.49 -4.15
C LYS A 84 -4.68 -16.93 -3.78
N GLY A 85 -4.61 -17.82 -4.77
CA GLY A 85 -4.14 -19.19 -4.58
C GLY A 85 -2.66 -19.36 -4.21
N TRP A 86 -1.79 -18.36 -4.44
CA TRP A 86 -0.38 -18.46 -4.04
C TRP A 86 -0.19 -18.21 -2.55
N GLU A 87 -0.97 -17.30 -1.97
CA GLU A 87 -0.90 -16.98 -0.53
C GLU A 87 -1.45 -18.14 0.31
N ASP A 88 -2.58 -18.73 -0.11
CA ASP A 88 -3.14 -19.95 0.50
C ASP A 88 -2.19 -21.15 0.39
N GLN A 89 -1.57 -21.35 -0.78
CA GLN A 89 -0.62 -22.44 -0.99
C GLN A 89 0.63 -22.28 -0.12
N LYS A 90 1.13 -21.06 0.06
CA LYS A 90 2.28 -20.80 0.93
C LYS A 90 1.94 -20.93 2.41
N MET A 91 0.76 -20.48 2.84
CA MET A 91 0.29 -20.67 4.21
C MET A 91 0.17 -22.15 4.56
N LYS A 92 -0.39 -22.95 3.65
CA LYS A 92 -0.47 -24.41 3.82
C LYS A 92 0.93 -25.06 3.93
N GLU A 93 1.87 -24.63 3.09
CA GLU A 93 3.25 -25.12 3.13
C GLU A 93 4.00 -24.73 4.43
N TYR A 94 3.66 -23.60 5.05
CA TYR A 94 4.20 -23.23 6.36
C TYR A 94 3.61 -24.07 7.49
N LEU A 95 2.30 -24.33 7.46
CA LEU A 95 1.61 -25.18 8.45
C LEU A 95 2.12 -26.63 8.37
N GLU A 96 2.24 -27.21 7.17
CA GLU A 96 2.77 -28.56 6.97
C GLU A 96 4.22 -28.69 7.45
N LYS A 97 5.07 -27.66 7.25
CA LYS A 97 6.45 -27.66 7.76
C LYS A 97 6.54 -27.57 9.28
N GLU A 98 5.62 -26.87 9.92
CA GLU A 98 5.57 -26.77 11.38
C GLU A 98 5.11 -28.10 12.00
N GLU A 99 4.12 -28.76 11.37
CA GLU A 99 3.63 -30.07 11.75
C GLU A 99 4.70 -31.17 11.57
N GLU A 100 5.38 -31.21 10.42
CA GLU A 100 6.47 -32.16 10.14
C GLU A 100 7.65 -31.97 11.10
N GLU A 101 8.02 -30.73 11.43
CA GLU A 101 9.07 -30.44 12.41
C GLU A 101 8.66 -30.86 13.83
N THR A 102 7.39 -30.71 14.24
CA THR A 102 6.92 -31.21 15.55
C THR A 102 6.92 -32.73 15.67
N THR A 103 6.61 -33.46 14.59
CA THR A 103 6.63 -34.94 14.59
C THR A 103 8.03 -35.56 14.56
N LEU A 104 9.06 -34.79 14.21
CA LEU A 104 10.46 -35.25 14.19
C LEU A 104 11.14 -35.22 15.56
N TRP A 105 10.53 -34.57 16.55
CA TRP A 105 11.05 -34.48 17.93
C TRP A 105 10.26 -35.33 18.94
N GLU A 106 9.26 -36.09 18.48
CA GLU A 106 8.54 -37.14 19.22
C GLU A 106 9.03 -38.53 18.83
#